data_AF-A0A932ZS31-F1
#
_entry.id   AF-A0A932ZS31-F1
#
_cell.length_a   1.000
_cell.length_b   1.000
_cell.length_c   1.000
_cell.angle_alpha   90.00
_cell.angle_beta   90.00
_cell.angle_gamma   90.00
#
_symmetry.space_group_name_H-M   'P 1'
#
loop_
_entity.id
_entity.type
_entity.pdbx_description
1 polymer ?
#
loop_
_entity_poly.entity_id
_entity_poly.type
_entity_poly.pdbx_seq_one_letter_code
_entity_poly.pdbx_strand_id
1 'polypeptide(L)'
;MDPIGTTGERLGELGAALRREEYLLASGQKGDPERAAVLERFADLADPSCLDRIRRSRDGATGPDAGRLSRLERGVLRAAVSFDLRAIETRIDTFHLRRRIEWNGEPLTLPQARARLGTIADSRVRLSFHRRLAAVEQEV
;
A
#
# COMPACT_ATOMS: atom_id res chain seq x y z
N MET A 1 32.59 -10.79 0.45
CA MET A 1 31.85 -10.18 -0.68
C MET A 1 30.95 -9.13 -0.06
N ASP A 2 31.28 -7.84 -0.24
CA ASP A 2 30.70 -6.77 0.56
C ASP A 2 29.19 -6.58 0.28
N PRO A 3 28.30 -6.83 1.27
CA PRO A 3 26.86 -6.56 1.12
C PRO A 3 26.55 -5.05 1.08
N ILE A 4 27.57 -4.19 1.22
CA ILE A 4 27.43 -2.73 1.26
C ILE A 4 27.39 -2.14 -0.14
N GLY A 5 28.18 -2.67 -1.09
CA GLY A 5 28.24 -2.16 -2.47
C GLY A 5 26.92 -2.37 -3.23
N THR A 6 26.35 -3.56 -3.14
CA THR A 6 25.08 -3.92 -3.80
C THR A 6 23.88 -3.18 -3.24
N THR A 7 23.82 -2.95 -1.91
CA THR A 7 22.74 -2.11 -1.35
C THR A 7 22.91 -0.65 -1.78
N GLY A 8 24.13 -0.12 -1.82
CA GLY A 8 24.40 1.25 -2.26
C GLY A 8 23.99 1.51 -3.71
N GLU A 9 24.30 0.58 -4.62
CA GLU A 9 23.88 0.63 -6.02
C GLU A 9 22.36 0.58 -6.17
N ARG A 10 21.70 -0.36 -5.48
CA ARG A 10 20.23 -0.47 -5.50
C ARG A 10 19.52 0.74 -4.90
N LEU A 11 20.10 1.36 -3.87
CA LEU A 11 19.62 2.64 -3.33
C LEU A 11 19.83 3.80 -4.32
N GLY A 12 20.93 3.77 -5.08
CA GLY A 12 21.18 4.68 -6.19
C GLY A 12 20.13 4.55 -7.30
N GLU A 13 19.82 3.32 -7.70
CA GLU A 13 18.78 2.98 -8.69
C GLU A 13 17.39 3.40 -8.21
N LEU A 14 17.03 3.09 -6.96
CA LEU A 14 15.78 3.53 -6.34
C LEU A 14 15.68 5.06 -6.36
N GLY A 15 16.73 5.75 -5.94
CA GLY A 15 16.75 7.21 -5.95
C GLY A 15 16.59 7.82 -7.34
N ALA A 16 17.16 7.19 -8.38
CA ALA A 16 16.99 7.62 -9.76
C ALA A 16 15.57 7.33 -10.28
N ALA A 17 15.03 6.15 -9.97
CA ALA A 17 13.68 5.76 -10.34
C ALA A 17 12.64 6.67 -9.69
N LEU A 18 12.76 6.96 -8.39
CA LEU A 18 11.85 7.86 -7.68
C LEU A 18 11.86 9.28 -8.26
N ARG A 19 13.04 9.84 -8.59
CA ARG A 19 13.13 11.16 -9.23
C ARG A 19 12.46 11.19 -10.60
N ARG A 20 12.63 10.12 -11.38
CA ARG A 20 11.97 9.98 -12.69
C ARG A 20 10.46 9.94 -12.52
N GLU A 21 9.95 9.16 -11.57
CA GLU A 21 8.51 9.06 -11.31
C GLU A 21 7.94 10.39 -10.76
N GLU A 22 8.64 11.08 -9.86
CA GLU A 22 8.24 12.42 -9.38
C GLU A 22 8.14 13.43 -10.53
N TYR A 23 9.11 13.43 -11.44
CA TYR A 23 9.06 14.29 -12.63
C TYR A 23 7.89 13.95 -13.54
N LEU A 24 7.63 12.67 -13.79
CA LEU A 24 6.55 12.21 -14.68
C LEU A 24 5.16 12.46 -14.08
N LEU A 25 5.01 12.37 -12.76
CA LEU A 25 3.79 12.76 -12.04
C LEU A 25 3.57 14.27 -12.11
N ALA A 26 4.61 15.06 -11.82
CA ALA A 26 4.52 16.52 -11.85
C ALA A 26 4.23 17.07 -13.25
N SER A 27 4.66 16.37 -14.31
CA SER A 27 4.38 16.73 -15.70
C SER A 27 3.04 16.18 -16.23
N GLY A 28 2.29 15.43 -15.42
CA GLY A 28 1.02 14.80 -15.81
C GLY A 28 1.17 13.68 -16.84
N GLN A 29 2.42 13.22 -17.10
CA GLN A 29 2.71 12.17 -18.07
C GLN A 29 2.51 10.76 -17.50
N LYS A 30 2.40 10.63 -16.18
CA LYS A 30 2.09 9.37 -15.49
C LYS A 30 1.07 9.57 -14.37
N GLY A 31 0.32 8.51 -14.08
CA GLY A 31 -0.58 8.44 -12.93
C GLY A 31 0.03 7.71 -11.74
N ASP A 32 -0.56 7.88 -10.55
CA ASP A 32 -0.17 7.14 -9.32
C ASP A 32 -0.05 5.60 -9.49
N PRO A 33 -0.84 4.91 -10.34
CA PRO A 33 -0.72 3.45 -10.52
C PRO A 33 0.64 2.99 -11.06
N GLU A 34 1.36 3.82 -11.83
CA GLU A 34 2.62 3.42 -12.48
C GLU A 34 3.82 3.55 -11.54
N ARG A 35 3.71 4.40 -10.52
CA ARG A 35 4.68 4.53 -9.42
C ARG A 35 4.68 3.30 -8.51
N ALA A 36 3.56 2.58 -8.46
CA ALA A 36 3.40 1.34 -7.71
C ALA A 36 4.43 0.26 -8.07
N ALA A 37 4.65 0.06 -9.38
CA ALA A 37 5.54 -0.99 -9.88
C ALA A 37 7.02 -0.68 -9.59
N VAL A 38 7.39 0.61 -9.62
CA VAL A 38 8.72 1.06 -9.21
C VAL A 38 8.92 0.80 -7.73
N LEU A 39 7.93 1.13 -6.88
CA LEU A 39 8.01 0.85 -5.46
C LEU A 39 8.15 -0.66 -5.23
N GLU A 40 7.26 -1.49 -5.78
CA GLU A 40 7.25 -2.95 -5.58
C GLU A 40 8.61 -3.61 -5.89
N ARG A 41 9.31 -3.16 -6.93
CA ARG A 41 10.66 -3.62 -7.28
C ARG A 41 11.71 -3.38 -6.18
N PHE A 42 11.48 -2.42 -5.30
CA PHE A 42 12.38 -2.01 -4.23
C PHE A 42 11.74 -2.14 -2.83
N ALA A 43 10.68 -2.94 -2.70
CA ALA A 43 9.96 -3.11 -1.44
C ALA A 43 10.85 -3.61 -0.30
N ASP A 44 11.87 -4.40 -0.62
CA ASP A 44 12.88 -4.89 0.33
C ASP A 44 13.77 -3.79 0.91
N LEU A 45 13.87 -2.63 0.24
CA LEU A 45 14.60 -1.46 0.74
C LEU A 45 13.77 -0.59 1.68
N ALA A 46 12.47 -0.85 1.82
CA ALA A 46 11.59 -0.16 2.77
C ALA A 46 11.68 -0.73 4.20
N ASP A 47 12.59 -1.67 4.45
CA ASP A 47 12.84 -2.25 5.75
C ASP A 47 13.47 -1.24 6.74
N PRO A 48 13.09 -1.25 8.04
CA PRO A 48 13.66 -0.36 9.06
C PRO A 48 15.19 -0.39 9.13
N SER A 49 15.82 -1.56 8.91
CA SER A 49 17.28 -1.68 8.93
C SER A 49 17.95 -0.95 7.76
N CYS A 50 17.27 -0.87 6.61
CA CYS A 50 17.75 -0.15 5.45
C CYS A 50 17.65 1.36 5.67
N LEU A 51 16.58 1.81 6.34
CA LEU A 51 16.38 3.18 6.78
C LEU A 51 17.46 3.63 7.78
N ASP A 52 17.82 2.77 8.74
CA ASP A 52 18.90 3.03 9.69
C ASP A 52 20.28 3.08 9.03
N ARG A 53 20.49 2.31 7.95
CA ARG A 53 21.72 2.42 7.14
C ARG A 53 21.79 3.76 6.42
N ILE A 54 20.69 4.21 5.79
CA ILE A 54 20.64 5.51 5.11
C ILE A 54 20.87 6.65 6.09
N ARG A 55 20.26 6.61 7.28
CA ARG A 55 20.45 7.61 8.34
C ARG A 55 21.90 7.68 8.79
N ARG A 56 22.51 6.53 9.10
CA ARG A 56 23.94 6.48 9.47
C ARG A 56 24.85 7.02 8.38
N SER A 57 24.59 6.69 7.11
CA SER A 57 25.34 7.25 5.99
C SER A 57 25.12 8.75 5.83
N ARG A 58 23.90 9.25 6.04
CA ARG A 58 23.56 10.68 5.99
C ARG A 58 24.28 11.46 7.08
N ASP A 59 24.29 10.94 8.30
CA ASP A 59 24.89 11.61 9.46
C ASP A 59 26.42 11.72 9.35
N GLY A 60 27.04 10.82 8.58
CA GLY A 60 28.47 10.88 8.22
C GLY A 60 28.79 11.66 6.94
N ALA A 61 27.78 12.10 6.18
CA ALA A 61 27.98 12.80 4.91
C ALA A 61 27.95 14.32 5.10
N THR A 62 28.73 15.03 4.28
CA THR A 62 28.73 16.50 4.24
C THR A 62 28.44 17.01 2.83
N GLY A 63 27.97 18.25 2.72
CA GLY A 63 27.76 18.91 1.42
C GLY A 63 26.67 18.24 0.56
N PRO A 64 26.86 18.14 -0.77
CA PRO A 64 25.85 17.65 -1.71
C PRO A 64 25.35 16.23 -1.41
N ASP A 65 26.20 15.38 -0.84
CA ASP A 65 25.89 13.99 -0.52
C ASP A 65 24.90 13.87 0.64
N ALA A 66 25.01 14.74 1.65
CA ALA A 66 24.02 14.82 2.73
C ALA A 66 22.63 15.17 2.20
N GLY A 67 22.55 16.12 1.26
CA GLY A 67 21.31 16.50 0.59
C GLY A 67 20.72 15.36 -0.26
N ARG A 68 21.59 14.59 -0.93
CA ARG A 68 21.18 13.39 -1.69
C ARG A 68 20.63 12.30 -0.77
N LEU A 69 21.29 12.02 0.34
CA LEU A 69 20.88 11.00 1.32
C LEU A 69 19.59 11.39 2.06
N SER A 70 19.40 12.68 2.37
CA SER A 70 18.14 13.18 2.95
C SER A 70 16.94 13.01 2.01
N ARG A 71 17.13 13.19 0.69
CA ARG A 71 16.08 12.93 -0.30
C ARG A 71 15.80 11.44 -0.45
N LEU A 72 16.85 10.62 -0.45
CA LEU A 72 16.72 9.16 -0.49
C LEU A 72 15.95 8.64 0.73
N GLU A 73 16.29 9.10 1.94
CA GLU A 73 15.59 8.75 3.18
C GLU A 73 14.09 9.06 3.09
N ARG A 74 13.73 10.27 2.62
CA ARG A 74 12.34 10.67 2.42
C ARG A 74 11.61 9.79 1.39
N GLY A 75 12.28 9.43 0.31
CA GLY A 75 11.74 8.53 -0.71
C GLY A 75 11.44 7.14 -0.16
N VAL A 76 12.38 6.56 0.59
CA VAL A 76 12.23 5.25 1.23
C VAL A 76 11.15 5.27 2.31
N LEU A 77 11.07 6.32 3.13
CA LEU A 77 10.00 6.46 4.13
C LEU A 77 8.61 6.52 3.50
N ARG A 78 8.44 7.28 2.41
CA ARG A 78 7.17 7.33 1.69
C ARG A 78 6.81 5.96 1.11
N ALA A 79 7.78 5.25 0.56
CA ALA A 79 7.60 3.89 0.07
C ALA A 79 7.13 2.93 1.17
N ALA A 80 7.79 2.94 2.33
CA ALA A 80 7.45 2.11 3.48
C ALA A 80 5.99 2.30 3.92
N VAL A 81 5.58 3.56 4.11
CA VAL A 81 4.19 3.88 4.47
C VAL A 81 3.20 3.40 3.40
N SER A 82 3.54 3.53 2.12
CA SER A 82 2.70 3.04 1.03
C SER A 82 2.57 1.51 1.01
N PHE A 83 3.62 0.76 1.35
CA PHE A 83 3.53 -0.70 1.46
C PHE A 83 2.69 -1.15 2.64
N ASP A 84 2.91 -0.54 3.82
CA ASP A 84 2.13 -0.85 5.01
C ASP A 84 0.64 -0.61 4.77
N LEU A 85 0.31 0.51 4.13
CA LEU A 85 -1.07 0.82 3.77
C LEU A 85 -1.67 -0.22 2.82
N ARG A 86 -0.94 -0.62 1.76
CA ARG A 86 -1.39 -1.67 0.83
C ARG A 86 -1.57 -3.02 1.50
N ALA A 87 -0.71 -3.37 2.44
CA ALA A 87 -0.83 -4.62 3.19
C ALA A 87 -2.09 -4.61 4.07
N ILE A 88 -2.39 -3.47 4.69
CA ILE A 88 -3.64 -3.26 5.45
C ILE A 88 -4.85 -3.33 4.52
N GLU A 89 -4.84 -2.63 3.39
CA GLU A 89 -5.90 -2.66 2.37
C GLU A 89 -6.14 -4.10 1.88
N THR A 90 -5.08 -4.81 1.52
CA THR A 90 -5.16 -6.22 1.08
C THR A 90 -5.76 -7.11 2.16
N ARG A 91 -5.41 -6.89 3.42
CA ARG A 91 -5.95 -7.64 4.56
C ARG A 91 -7.44 -7.33 4.77
N ILE A 92 -7.84 -6.07 4.62
CA ILE A 92 -9.25 -5.62 4.67
C ILE A 92 -10.05 -6.25 3.52
N ASP A 93 -9.52 -6.21 2.30
CA ASP A 93 -10.16 -6.80 1.12
C ASP A 93 -10.30 -8.32 1.27
N THR A 94 -9.23 -8.98 1.69
CA THR A 94 -9.23 -10.43 1.96
C THR A 94 -10.25 -10.78 3.04
N PHE A 95 -10.37 -9.97 4.08
CA PHE A 95 -11.39 -10.14 5.12
C PHE A 95 -12.80 -10.02 4.51
N HIS A 96 -13.07 -8.97 3.73
CA HIS A 96 -14.37 -8.74 3.10
C HIS A 96 -14.76 -9.82 2.09
N LEU A 97 -13.79 -10.44 1.42
CA LEU A 97 -14.01 -11.53 0.47
C LEU A 97 -14.21 -12.89 1.15
N ARG A 98 -13.64 -13.11 2.34
CA ARG A 98 -13.76 -14.36 3.09
C ARG A 98 -15.05 -14.46 3.90
N ARG A 99 -15.55 -13.35 4.44
CA ARG A 99 -16.80 -13.34 5.20
C ARG A 99 -17.99 -13.55 4.27
N ARG A 100 -18.89 -14.46 4.67
CA ARG A 100 -20.07 -14.85 3.91
C ARG A 100 -21.33 -14.59 4.71
N ILE A 101 -22.38 -14.17 4.02
CA ILE A 101 -23.74 -14.08 4.53
C ILE A 101 -24.58 -15.05 3.72
N GLU A 102 -25.23 -15.98 4.41
CA GLU A 102 -26.23 -16.86 3.81
C GLU A 102 -27.50 -16.07 3.49
N TRP A 103 -27.89 -16.05 2.22
CA TRP A 103 -29.11 -15.41 1.76
C TRP A 103 -29.81 -16.25 0.71
N ASN A 104 -31.06 -16.64 0.98
CA ASN A 104 -31.85 -17.53 0.12
C ASN A 104 -31.10 -18.82 -0.29
N GLY A 105 -30.24 -19.34 0.58
CA GLY A 105 -29.42 -20.54 0.30
C GLY A 105 -28.15 -20.28 -0.51
N GLU A 106 -27.81 -19.01 -0.78
CA GLU A 106 -26.58 -18.62 -1.46
C GLU A 106 -25.62 -17.86 -0.51
N PRO A 107 -24.33 -18.26 -0.45
CA PRO A 107 -23.33 -17.54 0.32
C PRO A 107 -22.82 -16.30 -0.43
N LEU A 108 -23.21 -15.12 0.04
CA LEU A 108 -22.78 -13.83 -0.51
C LEU A 108 -21.53 -13.31 0.21
N THR A 109 -20.52 -12.80 -0.52
CA THR A 109 -19.47 -11.97 0.09
C THR A 109 -20.04 -10.66 0.63
N LEU A 110 -19.31 -9.96 1.51
CA LEU A 110 -19.76 -8.66 2.00
C LEU A 110 -20.00 -7.63 0.87
N PRO A 111 -19.13 -7.49 -0.16
CA PRO A 111 -19.43 -6.65 -1.31
C PRO A 111 -20.70 -7.05 -2.08
N GLN A 112 -20.90 -8.35 -2.31
CA GLN A 112 -22.10 -8.86 -2.98
C GLN A 112 -23.36 -8.57 -2.16
N ALA A 113 -23.30 -8.75 -0.84
CA ALA A 113 -24.39 -8.43 0.06
C ALA A 113 -24.70 -6.93 0.06
N ARG A 114 -23.70 -6.04 0.15
CA ARG A 114 -23.89 -4.58 0.05
C ARG A 114 -24.54 -4.18 -1.26
N ALA A 115 -24.11 -4.75 -2.39
CA ALA A 115 -24.73 -4.51 -3.69
C ALA A 115 -26.20 -5.00 -3.73
N ARG A 116 -26.47 -6.18 -3.15
CA ARG A 116 -27.82 -6.77 -3.09
C ARG A 116 -28.77 -5.92 -2.27
N LEU A 117 -28.32 -5.33 -1.16
CA LEU A 117 -29.14 -4.46 -0.30
C LEU A 117 -29.82 -3.34 -1.10
N GLY A 118 -29.12 -2.75 -2.08
CA GLY A 118 -29.65 -1.71 -2.97
C GLY A 118 -30.75 -2.18 -3.93
N THR A 119 -30.88 -3.50 -4.14
CA THR A 119 -31.86 -4.09 -5.07
C THR A 119 -33.11 -4.65 -4.38
N ILE A 120 -33.13 -4.73 -3.04
CA ILE A 120 -34.27 -5.30 -2.30
C ILE A 120 -35.40 -4.27 -2.23
N ALA A 121 -36.47 -4.47 -2.99
CA ALA A 121 -37.61 -3.56 -3.02
C ALA A 121 -38.41 -3.52 -1.70
N ASP A 122 -38.65 -4.68 -1.09
CA ASP A 122 -39.41 -4.79 0.16
C ASP A 122 -38.64 -4.24 1.36
N SER A 123 -39.23 -3.29 2.09
CA SER A 123 -38.59 -2.58 3.20
C SER A 123 -38.33 -3.47 4.42
N ARG A 124 -39.19 -4.45 4.70
CA ARG A 124 -39.01 -5.40 5.82
C ARG A 124 -37.91 -6.39 5.51
N VAL A 125 -37.88 -6.91 4.28
CA VAL A 125 -36.81 -7.79 3.80
C VAL A 125 -35.48 -7.05 3.76
N ARG A 126 -35.47 -5.78 3.34
CA ARG A 126 -34.26 -4.95 3.34
C ARG A 126 -33.72 -4.72 4.74
N LEU A 127 -34.60 -4.45 5.71
CA LEU A 127 -34.21 -4.25 7.11
C LEU A 127 -33.66 -5.54 7.75
N SER A 128 -34.29 -6.69 7.48
CA SER A 128 -33.79 -7.98 7.99
C SER A 128 -32.44 -8.34 7.38
N PHE A 129 -32.27 -8.10 6.08
CA PHE A 129 -31.00 -8.28 5.37
C PHE A 129 -29.91 -7.35 5.91
N HIS A 130 -30.22 -6.06 6.10
CA HIS A 130 -29.30 -5.09 6.69
C HIS A 130 -28.83 -5.50 8.09
N ARG A 131 -29.72 -6.03 8.94
CA ARG A 131 -29.35 -6.50 10.29
C ARG A 131 -28.39 -7.70 10.24
N ARG A 132 -28.61 -8.64 9.31
CA ARG A 132 -27.70 -9.78 9.10
C ARG A 132 -26.33 -9.31 8.60
N LEU A 133 -26.31 -8.36 7.67
CA LEU A 133 -25.08 -7.75 7.18
C LEU A 133 -24.31 -7.06 8.31
N ALA A 134 -24.98 -6.23 9.12
CA ALA A 134 -24.38 -5.54 10.26
C ALA A 134 -23.83 -6.52 11.32
N ALA A 135 -24.51 -7.64 11.58
CA ALA A 135 -24.03 -8.64 12.52
C ALA A 135 -22.68 -9.25 12.07
N VAL A 136 -22.54 -9.58 10.78
CA VAL A 136 -21.27 -10.11 10.24
C VAL A 136 -20.17 -9.04 10.18
N GLU A 137 -20.53 -7.78 9.99
CA GLU A 137 -19.60 -6.64 10.06
C GLU A 137 -19.13 -6.31 11.49
N GLN A 138 -19.89 -6.70 12.53
CA GLN A 138 -19.57 -6.47 13.94
C GLN A 138 -18.81 -7.62 14.62
N GLU A 139 -18.68 -8.79 13.99
CA GLU A 139 -17.79 -9.89 14.44
C GLU A 139 -16.29 -9.59 14.16
N VAL A 140 -15.93 -8.31 14.20
CA VAL A 140 -14.60 -7.74 13.91
C VAL A 140 -13.93 -7.33 15.21
#